data_AF-A0A8H6MI37-F1
#
_entry.id   AF-A0A8H6MI37-F1
#
_cell.length_a   1.000
_cell.length_b   1.000
_cell.length_c   1.000
_cell.angle_alpha   90.00
_cell.angle_beta   90.00
_cell.angle_gamma   90.00
#
_symmetry.space_group_name_H-M   'P 1'
#
loop_
_entity.id
_entity.type
_entity.pdbx_description
1 polymer ?
#
loop_
_entity_poly.entity_id
_entity_poly.type
_entity_poly.pdbx_seq_one_letter_code
_entity_poly.pdbx_strand_id
1 'polypeptide(L)'
;MTPPLVPIPASGITASYITSASQLVLSAKGTIPGYFFEPIFVRDKSADGLRYSLGAYCGGLGRVPDENAVDVTDKFDNISLADGETVVVETQLGKFTIEVKRQ
;
A
#
# COMPACT_ATOMS: atom_id res chain seq x y z
N MET A 1 -13.45 -2.23 8.51
CA MET A 1 -12.45 -1.90 9.54
C MET A 1 -11.15 -1.64 8.82
N THR A 2 -10.41 -0.58 9.14
CA THR A 2 -9.08 -0.34 8.57
C THR A 2 -8.07 -1.15 9.40
N PRO A 3 -7.21 -1.98 8.78
CA PRO A 3 -6.22 -2.74 9.52
C PRO A 3 -5.15 -1.81 10.13
N PRO A 4 -4.47 -2.24 11.21
CA PRO A 4 -3.34 -1.50 11.75
C PRO A 4 -2.20 -1.40 10.71
N LEU A 5 -1.52 -0.26 10.71
CA LEU A 5 -0.47 0.04 9.74
C LEU A 5 0.77 -0.83 9.97
N VAL A 6 1.48 -1.14 8.88
CA VAL A 6 2.72 -1.93 8.91
C VAL A 6 3.97 -1.07 8.67
N PRO A 7 5.16 -1.46 9.17
CA PRO A 7 6.37 -0.65 9.10
C PRO A 7 7.13 -0.78 7.78
N ILE A 8 6.47 -0.53 6.65
CA ILE A 8 7.13 -0.53 5.34
C ILE A 8 7.62 0.89 4.99
N PRO A 9 8.91 1.07 4.62
CA PRO A 9 9.45 2.37 4.23
C PRO A 9 9.02 2.76 2.81
N ALA A 10 9.10 4.06 2.50
CA ALA A 10 8.78 4.59 1.16
C ALA A 10 9.50 3.86 0.02
N SER A 11 10.76 3.45 0.22
CA SER A 11 11.57 2.74 -0.78
C SER A 11 10.99 1.36 -1.17
N GLY A 12 10.13 0.80 -0.32
CA GLY A 12 9.43 -0.45 -0.58
C GLY A 12 8.12 -0.28 -1.33
N ILE A 13 7.64 0.95 -1.54
CA ILE A 13 6.33 1.24 -2.11
C ILE A 13 6.48 1.78 -3.52
N THR A 14 5.68 1.26 -4.44
CA THR A 14 5.61 1.78 -5.82
C THR A 14 4.16 1.98 -6.24
N ALA A 15 3.96 2.97 -7.10
CA ALA A 15 2.67 3.24 -7.73
C ALA A 15 2.83 3.27 -9.25
N SER A 16 1.94 2.58 -9.96
CA SER A 16 1.83 2.69 -11.41
C SER A 16 0.39 2.84 -11.87
N TYR A 17 0.20 3.49 -13.00
CA TYR A 17 -1.13 3.70 -13.59
C TYR A 17 -1.20 3.06 -14.97
N ILE A 18 -2.15 2.15 -15.13
CA ILE A 18 -2.45 1.49 -16.40
C ILE A 18 -3.49 2.34 -17.12
N THR A 19 -3.04 3.13 -18.09
CA THR A 19 -3.88 4.15 -18.74
C THR A 19 -5.08 3.53 -19.46
N SER A 20 -4.86 2.42 -20.16
CA SER A 20 -5.90 1.70 -20.92
C SER A 20 -7.00 1.11 -20.06
N ALA A 21 -6.72 0.85 -18.78
CA ALA A 21 -7.65 0.26 -17.82
C ALA A 21 -8.19 1.27 -16.79
N SER A 22 -7.70 2.52 -16.80
CA SER A 22 -7.96 3.51 -15.75
C SER A 22 -7.76 2.96 -14.33
N GLN A 23 -6.65 2.22 -14.17
CA GLN A 23 -6.36 1.44 -12.97
C GLN A 23 -5.06 1.92 -12.32
N LEU A 24 -5.13 2.26 -11.04
CA LEU A 24 -3.95 2.46 -10.20
C LEU A 24 -3.53 1.13 -9.60
N VAL A 25 -2.25 0.82 -9.70
CA VAL A 25 -1.60 -0.34 -9.11
C VAL A 25 -0.66 0.15 -8.02
N LEU A 26 -0.88 -0.33 -6.80
CA LEU A 26 0.03 -0.09 -5.68
C LEU A 26 0.70 -1.40 -5.31
N SER A 27 2.01 -1.35 -5.14
CA SER A 27 2.80 -2.48 -4.68
C SER A 27 3.62 -2.09 -3.46
N ALA A 28 3.80 -3.03 -2.54
CA ALA A 28 4.69 -2.87 -1.41
C ALA A 28 5.55 -4.12 -1.20
N LYS A 29 6.86 -3.90 -1.03
CA LYS A 29 7.85 -4.93 -0.69
C LYS A 29 8.61 -4.53 0.56
N GLY A 30 8.85 -5.49 1.44
CA GLY A 30 9.64 -5.26 2.64
C GLY A 30 9.54 -6.39 3.64
N THR A 31 9.94 -6.10 4.86
CA THR A 31 9.84 -7.03 5.99
C THR A 31 8.96 -6.39 7.06
N ILE A 32 8.05 -7.17 7.63
CA ILE A 32 7.17 -6.76 8.72
C ILE A 32 7.27 -7.75 9.88
N PRO A 33 6.84 -7.40 11.10
CA PRO A 33 6.78 -8.36 12.20
C PRO A 33 5.96 -9.60 11.83
N GLY A 34 6.46 -10.79 12.17
CA GLY A 34 5.88 -12.02 11.62
C GLY A 34 4.46 -12.37 12.08
N TYR A 35 3.95 -11.70 13.11
CA TYR A 35 2.57 -11.85 13.59
C TYR A 35 1.53 -11.11 12.73
N PHE A 36 1.97 -10.38 11.72
CA PHE A 36 1.08 -9.80 10.72
C PHE A 36 0.81 -10.78 9.59
N PHE A 37 -0.46 -10.85 9.18
CA PHE A 37 -0.82 -11.43 7.88
C PHE A 37 -0.30 -10.58 6.73
N GLU A 38 -0.54 -11.04 5.50
CA GLU A 38 -0.25 -10.27 4.30
C GLU A 38 -0.91 -8.87 4.38
N PRO A 39 -0.14 -7.77 4.20
CA PRO A 39 -0.68 -6.43 4.17
C PRO A 39 -1.62 -6.22 3.00
N ILE A 40 -2.50 -5.23 3.13
CA ILE A 40 -3.39 -4.75 2.07
C ILE A 40 -3.36 -3.23 2.02
N PHE A 41 -3.53 -2.68 0.83
CA PHE A 41 -3.79 -1.27 0.63
C PHE A 41 -5.27 -0.97 0.83
N VAL A 42 -5.58 0.03 1.65
CA VAL A 42 -6.94 0.52 1.86
C VAL A 42 -7.02 1.95 1.35
N ARG A 43 -7.98 2.21 0.46
CA ARG A 43 -8.25 3.57 -0.03
C ARG A 43 -8.94 4.38 1.05
N ASP A 44 -8.36 5.52 1.41
CA ASP A 44 -8.94 6.42 2.41
C ASP A 44 -10.01 7.32 1.78
N LYS A 45 -11.17 7.41 2.43
CA LYS A 45 -12.25 8.31 2.05
C LYS A 45 -11.95 9.74 2.52
N SER A 46 -10.94 10.39 1.95
CA SER A 46 -10.67 11.81 2.20
C SER A 46 -10.99 12.66 0.98
N ALA A 47 -11.41 13.90 1.18
CA ALA A 47 -11.80 14.84 0.13
C ALA A 47 -10.62 15.32 -0.74
N ASP A 48 -9.38 15.06 -0.33
CA ASP A 48 -8.19 15.76 -0.83
C ASP A 48 -7.28 14.88 -1.71
N GLY A 49 -7.80 13.82 -2.33
CA GLY A 49 -7.09 13.06 -3.37
C GLY A 49 -6.86 11.57 -3.09
N LEU A 50 -5.89 11.00 -3.80
CA LEU A 50 -5.55 9.59 -3.85
C LEU A 50 -4.68 9.18 -2.67
N ARG A 51 -5.34 9.00 -1.52
CA ARG A 51 -4.70 8.56 -0.27
C ARG A 51 -5.01 7.10 0.01
N TYR A 52 -3.98 6.39 0.44
CA TYR A 52 -4.02 4.98 0.76
C TYR A 52 -3.29 4.72 2.06
N SER A 53 -3.73 3.70 2.79
CA SER A 53 -3.08 3.18 3.97
C SER A 53 -2.62 1.76 3.71
N LEU A 54 -1.40 1.40 4.11
CA LEU A 54 -0.89 0.04 4.05
C LEU A 54 -0.92 -0.59 5.44
N GLY A 55 -1.75 -1.61 5.62
CA GLY A 55 -1.93 -2.25 6.92
C GLY A 55 -2.22 -3.74 6.81
N ALA A 56 -2.01 -4.45 7.92
CA ALA A 56 -2.21 -5.88 8.02
C ALA A 56 -2.93 -6.23 9.31
N TYR A 57 -3.79 -7.26 9.28
CA TYR A 57 -4.35 -7.79 10.52
C TYR A 57 -3.33 -8.64 11.26
N CYS A 58 -3.33 -8.56 12.59
CA CYS A 58 -2.54 -9.46 13.41
C CYS A 58 -3.21 -10.82 13.50
N GLY A 59 -2.42 -11.88 13.44
CA GLY A 59 -2.86 -13.22 13.76
C GLY A 59 -1.76 -14.24 13.56
N GLY A 60 -2.09 -15.49 13.84
CA GLY A 60 -1.13 -16.59 13.81
C GLY A 60 -1.52 -17.64 14.83
N LEU A 61 -1.47 -18.90 14.41
CA LEU A 61 -1.61 -20.04 15.30
C LEU A 61 -0.23 -20.70 15.41
N GLY A 62 0.23 -20.92 16.65
CA GLY A 62 1.51 -21.58 16.92
C GLY A 62 2.71 -20.62 16.89
N ARG A 63 3.89 -21.16 16.59
CA ARG A 63 5.15 -20.40 16.58
C ARG A 63 5.23 -19.55 15.32
N VAL A 64 5.01 -18.25 15.50
CA VAL A 64 5.13 -17.23 14.46
C VAL A 64 6.62 -16.88 14.27
N PRO A 65 7.11 -16.68 13.03
CA PRO A 65 8.46 -16.16 12.83
C PRO A 65 8.60 -14.74 13.40
N ASP A 66 9.82 -14.31 13.69
CA ASP A 66 10.05 -12.94 14.19
C ASP A 66 9.70 -11.89 13.11
N GLU A 67 9.96 -12.25 11.85
CA GLU A 67 9.78 -11.41 10.68
C GLU A 67 9.11 -12.16 9.53
N ASN A 68 8.36 -11.44 8.71
CA ASN A 68 7.73 -11.95 7.49
C ASN A 68 8.08 -11.04 6.30
N ALA A 69 8.56 -11.63 5.22
CA ALA A 69 8.79 -10.93 3.97
C ALA A 69 7.47 -10.79 3.22
N VAL A 70 7.22 -9.60 2.68
CA VAL A 70 5.96 -9.30 1.99
C VAL A 70 6.21 -8.73 0.61
N ASP A 71 5.35 -9.10 -0.32
CA ASP A 71 5.32 -8.62 -1.71
C ASP A 71 3.85 -8.57 -2.14
N VAL A 72 3.17 -7.49 -1.76
CA VAL A 72 1.74 -7.28 -2.06
C VAL A 72 1.58 -6.36 -3.25
N THR A 73 0.57 -6.63 -4.07
CA THR A 73 0.12 -5.73 -5.13
C THR A 73 -1.41 -5.66 -5.14
N ASP A 74 -1.94 -4.46 -4.97
CA ASP A 74 -3.37 -4.18 -5.05
C ASP A 74 -3.69 -3.27 -6.23
N LYS A 75 -4.91 -3.43 -6.76
CA LYS A 75 -5.41 -2.73 -7.92
C LYS A 75 -6.66 -1.94 -7.56
N PHE A 76 -6.72 -0.69 -8.02
CA PHE A 76 -7.82 0.22 -7.79
C PHE A 76 -8.35 0.71 -9.13
N ASP A 77 -9.58 0.30 -9.45
CA ASP A 77 -10.28 0.67 -10.67
C ASP A 77 -10.94 2.04 -10.57
N ASN A 78 -11.32 2.59 -11.73
CA ASN A 78 -12.03 3.86 -11.86
C ASN A 78 -11.29 5.02 -11.19
N ILE A 79 -9.97 5.01 -11.28
CA ILE A 79 -9.11 6.10 -10.81
C ILE A 79 -8.87 7.03 -11.99
N SER A 80 -9.20 8.31 -11.82
CA SER A 80 -8.81 9.35 -12.78
C SER A 80 -7.54 10.01 -12.24
N LEU A 81 -6.43 9.87 -12.97
CA LEU A 81 -5.12 10.43 -12.64
C LEU A 81 -4.63 11.33 -13.77
N ALA A 82 -4.26 12.58 -13.46
CA ALA A 82 -3.56 13.44 -14.39
C ALA A 82 -2.07 13.05 -14.53
N ASP A 83 -1.37 13.59 -15.54
CA ASP A 83 0.06 13.34 -15.71
C ASP A 83 0.87 13.99 -14.58
N GLY A 84 1.84 13.25 -14.03
CA GLY A 84 2.67 13.74 -12.92
C GLY A 84 1.99 13.75 -11.56
N GLU A 85 0.82 13.10 -11.42
CA GLU A 85 0.17 12.99 -10.12
C GLU A 85 0.89 12.02 -9.18
N THR A 86 0.77 12.33 -7.90
CA THR A 86 1.33 11.55 -6.80
C THR A 86 0.21 10.97 -5.96
N VAL A 87 0.44 9.82 -5.36
CA VAL A 87 -0.42 9.26 -4.32
C VAL A 87 0.23 9.41 -2.96
N VAL A 88 -0.57 9.52 -1.91
CA VAL A 88 -0.06 9.50 -0.53
C VAL A 88 -0.32 8.11 0.04
N VAL A 89 0.73 7.45 0.51
CA VAL A 89 0.64 6.17 1.21
C VAL A 89 1.03 6.36 2.67
N GLU A 90 0.13 6.03 3.58
CA GLU A 90 0.36 6.01 5.02
C GLU A 90 0.77 4.61 5.48
N THR A 91 1.85 4.54 6.25
CA THR A 91 2.34 3.33 6.90
C THR A 91 2.66 3.65 8.36
N GLN A 92 3.08 2.65 9.14
CA GLN A 92 3.48 2.89 10.54
C GLN A 92 4.67 3.85 10.65
N LEU A 93 5.48 3.98 9.58
CA LEU A 93 6.64 4.86 9.53
C LEU A 93 6.31 6.31 9.12
N GLY A 94 5.06 6.58 8.73
CA GLY A 94 4.58 7.91 8.36
C GLY A 94 3.85 7.94 7.03
N LYS A 95 3.71 9.15 6.47
CA LYS A 95 3.04 9.40 5.19
C LYS A 95 4.08 9.67 4.12
N PHE A 96 3.93 9.02 2.98
CA PHE A 96 4.87 9.12 1.87
C PHE A 96 4.15 9.54 0.60
N THR A 97 4.70 10.54 -0.09
CA THR A 97 4.25 10.95 -1.42
C THR A 97 4.98 10.10 -2.45
N ILE A 98 4.24 9.31 -3.21
CA ILE A 98 4.75 8.37 -4.20
C ILE A 98 4.38 8.86 -5.60
N GLU A 99 5.37 9.04 -6.47
CA GLU A 99 5.17 9.38 -7.87
C GLU A 99 4.55 8.19 -8.62
N VAL A 100 3.51 8.46 -9.41
CA VAL A 100 2.82 7.43 -10.19
C VAL A 100 3.47 7.28 -11.56
N LYS A 101 4.01 6.09 -11.84
CA LYS A 101 4.59 5.77 -13.16
C LYS A 101 3.51 5.31 -14.13
N ARG A 102 3.43 5.90 -15.32
CA ARG A 102 2.49 5.45 -16.35
C ARG A 102 2.98 4.20 -17.07
N GLN A 103 2.04 3.31 -17.33
CA GLN A 103 2.16 2.12 -18.18
C GLN A 103 1.19 2.20 -19.34
#